data_AF-A0A918A0B5-F1
#
_entry.id   AF-A0A918A0B5-F1
#
_cell.length_a   1.000
_cell.length_b   1.000
_cell.length_c   1.000
_cell.angle_alpha   90.00
_cell.angle_beta   90.00
_cell.angle_gamma   90.00
#
_symmetry.space_group_name_H-M   'P 1'
#
loop_
_entity.id
_entity.type
_entity.pdbx_description
1 polymer ?
#
loop_
_entity_poly.entity_id
_entity_poly.type
_entity_poly.pdbx_seq_one_letter_code
_entity_poly.pdbx_strand_id
1 'polypeptide(L)'
;MATITALSPTQSHSGVTLTITGSALGGTTKVNFGTKSVTPATVAAGTVTSVIPAGCAGQVSVSVTAGTTTSNSLPLFYIAAPAPGALSAQIGPAAPPALTITGSALSTATLVTFGAVGTAVPTVVSDSQLTVTPPVHGAFAACTDTVDLTVTSAGGVSLPIGAPGQFTYCDVPAVTGLSPTSGAAGTLGVIVSGTCLSDTSAVTFTPTGGGASVAASFTPTGPGSLLTDVPAGLAAGTYDVQVTTPGGTSAVVAADVFTVV
;
A
#
# COMPACT_ATOMS: atom_id res chain seq x y z
N MET A 1 46.01 -23.81 6.89
CA MET A 1 44.59 -24.19 6.71
C MET A 1 43.77 -22.92 6.71
N ALA A 2 42.73 -22.82 5.89
CA ALA A 2 41.88 -21.63 5.86
C ALA A 2 41.26 -21.38 7.25
N THR A 3 41.30 -20.13 7.72
CA THR A 3 40.71 -19.72 9.01
C THR A 3 39.99 -18.40 8.80
N ILE A 4 38.73 -18.33 9.23
CA ILE A 4 37.94 -17.11 9.19
C ILE A 4 37.91 -16.48 10.59
N THR A 5 38.06 -15.16 10.65
CA THR A 5 38.16 -14.40 11.91
C THR A 5 37.04 -13.37 12.06
N ALA A 6 36.45 -12.90 10.96
CA ALA A 6 35.33 -11.97 11.00
C ALA A 6 34.37 -12.15 9.82
N LEU A 7 33.10 -11.85 10.09
CA LEU A 7 32.04 -11.65 9.12
C LEU A 7 31.59 -10.20 9.19
N SER A 8 31.41 -9.55 8.04
CA SER A 8 30.82 -8.21 7.95
C SER A 8 29.83 -8.17 6.79
N PRO A 9 28.53 -7.95 7.04
CA PRO A 9 27.89 -7.81 8.36
C PRO A 9 27.79 -9.13 9.16
N THR A 10 27.51 -9.04 10.47
CA THR A 10 27.21 -10.20 11.36
C THR A 10 25.72 -10.53 11.46
N GLN A 11 24.84 -9.62 11.00
CA GLN A 11 23.40 -9.84 10.86
C GLN A 11 22.94 -9.21 9.55
N SER A 12 22.17 -9.94 8.73
CA SER A 12 21.72 -9.43 7.43
C SER A 12 20.60 -10.29 6.84
N HIS A 13 20.21 -10.01 5.61
CA HIS A 13 19.21 -10.78 4.86
C HIS A 13 19.80 -11.28 3.53
N SER A 14 19.02 -12.09 2.82
CA SER A 14 19.43 -12.62 1.52
C SER A 14 19.66 -11.51 0.49
N GLY A 15 20.62 -11.74 -0.42
CA GLY A 15 20.98 -10.81 -1.49
C GLY A 15 22.03 -9.77 -1.12
N VAL A 16 22.36 -9.62 0.17
CA VAL A 16 23.42 -8.70 0.62
C VAL A 16 24.80 -9.33 0.43
N THR A 17 25.80 -8.51 0.13
CA THR A 17 27.20 -8.97 0.07
C THR A 17 27.76 -9.14 1.48
N LEU A 18 28.19 -10.36 1.78
CA LEU A 18 28.95 -10.71 2.98
C LEU A 18 30.45 -10.63 2.69
N THR A 19 31.19 -9.93 3.54
CA THR A 19 32.65 -9.93 3.56
C THR A 19 33.15 -10.86 4.66
N ILE A 20 34.02 -11.79 4.28
CA ILE A 20 34.63 -12.79 5.16
C ILE A 20 36.11 -12.48 5.24
N THR A 21 36.62 -12.18 6.44
CA THR A 21 38.03 -11.88 6.68
C THR A 21 38.69 -13.06 7.37
N GLY A 22 39.95 -13.34 7.02
CA GLY A 22 40.68 -14.47 7.56
C GLY A 22 42.08 -14.63 7.01
N SER A 23 42.59 -15.85 7.03
CA SER A 23 43.90 -16.22 6.50
C SER A 23 43.82 -17.48 5.64
N ALA A 24 44.73 -17.55 4.65
CA ALA A 24 44.82 -18.66 3.69
C ALA A 24 43.51 -18.94 2.91
N LEU A 25 42.80 -17.87 2.51
CA LEU A 25 41.52 -17.94 1.81
C LEU A 25 41.62 -17.93 0.27
N GLY A 26 42.83 -17.78 -0.28
CA GLY A 26 43.02 -17.58 -1.74
C GLY A 26 42.56 -18.75 -2.63
N GLY A 27 42.34 -19.92 -2.05
CA GLY A 27 41.82 -21.11 -2.75
C GLY A 27 40.34 -21.39 -2.48
N THR A 28 39.59 -20.44 -1.91
CA THR A 28 38.17 -20.63 -1.59
C THR A 28 37.34 -20.83 -2.85
N THR A 29 36.63 -21.96 -2.93
CA THR A 29 35.71 -22.28 -4.03
C THR A 29 34.25 -22.28 -3.59
N LYS A 30 33.98 -22.35 -2.29
CA LYS A 30 32.62 -22.31 -1.72
C LYS A 30 32.59 -21.50 -0.44
N VAL A 31 31.53 -20.71 -0.27
CA VAL A 31 31.11 -20.19 1.03
C VAL A 31 29.87 -20.97 1.45
N ASN A 32 29.92 -21.56 2.64
CA ASN A 32 28.88 -22.41 3.18
C ASN A 32 28.08 -21.63 4.24
N PHE A 33 26.77 -21.59 4.08
CA PHE A 33 25.78 -21.04 5.01
C PHE A 33 24.94 -22.22 5.52
N GLY A 34 25.40 -22.85 6.60
CA GLY A 34 24.82 -24.10 7.10
C GLY A 34 24.95 -25.20 6.04
N THR A 35 23.81 -25.69 5.54
CA THR A 35 23.75 -26.71 4.49
C THR A 35 23.76 -26.16 3.07
N LYS A 36 23.63 -24.84 2.88
CA LYS A 36 23.66 -24.20 1.55
C LYS A 36 25.07 -23.73 1.23
N SER A 37 25.55 -24.01 0.03
CA SER A 37 26.84 -23.48 -0.46
C SER A 37 26.59 -22.57 -1.66
N VAL A 38 27.36 -21.49 -1.73
CA VAL A 38 27.38 -20.56 -2.86
C VAL A 38 28.81 -20.34 -3.34
N THR A 39 28.96 -20.00 -4.63
CA THR A 39 30.24 -19.61 -5.20
C THR A 39 30.60 -18.20 -4.70
N PRO A 40 31.84 -17.97 -4.20
CA PRO A 40 32.27 -16.64 -3.80
C PRO A 40 32.28 -15.67 -4.99
N ALA A 41 31.95 -14.41 -4.74
CA ALA A 41 31.99 -13.33 -5.73
C ALA A 41 33.43 -12.84 -5.96
N THR A 42 34.22 -12.74 -4.90
CA THR A 42 35.65 -12.43 -4.98
C THR A 42 36.44 -13.28 -3.99
N VAL A 43 37.68 -13.61 -4.35
CA VAL A 43 38.57 -14.44 -3.52
C VAL A 43 39.96 -13.81 -3.50
N ALA A 44 40.46 -13.57 -2.30
CA ALA A 44 41.81 -13.12 -2.03
C ALA A 44 42.39 -13.88 -0.82
N ALA A 45 43.70 -13.77 -0.58
CA ALA A 45 44.37 -14.55 0.47
C ALA A 45 43.83 -14.28 1.90
N GLY A 46 43.36 -13.06 2.17
CA GLY A 46 42.82 -12.65 3.48
C GLY A 46 41.34 -12.26 3.49
N THR A 47 40.68 -12.29 2.34
CA THR A 47 39.30 -11.79 2.21
C THR A 47 38.55 -12.54 1.13
N VAL A 48 37.30 -12.88 1.40
CA VAL A 48 36.36 -13.48 0.44
C VAL A 48 35.06 -12.70 0.52
N THR A 49 34.47 -12.35 -0.61
CA THR A 49 33.09 -11.83 -0.64
C THR A 49 32.14 -12.84 -1.24
N SER A 50 30.91 -12.88 -0.73
CA SER A 50 29.86 -13.77 -1.23
C SER A 50 28.50 -13.13 -1.02
N VAL A 51 27.55 -13.40 -1.92
CA VAL A 51 26.16 -13.01 -1.72
C VAL A 51 25.50 -13.97 -0.73
N ILE A 52 24.79 -13.42 0.26
CA ILE A 52 24.05 -14.21 1.25
C ILE A 52 22.87 -14.89 0.53
N PRO A 53 22.77 -16.23 0.53
CA PRO A 53 21.67 -16.94 -0.13
C PRO A 53 20.34 -16.75 0.61
N ALA A 54 19.22 -17.15 -0.03
CA ALA A 54 17.94 -17.25 0.67
C ALA A 54 18.02 -18.23 1.85
N GLY A 55 17.50 -17.83 3.00
CA GLY A 55 17.55 -18.61 4.25
C GLY A 55 16.38 -18.27 5.19
N CYS A 56 16.15 -19.13 6.17
CA CYS A 56 15.21 -18.87 7.26
C CYS A 56 15.83 -17.92 8.28
N ALA A 57 14.99 -17.18 9.01
CA ALA A 57 15.44 -16.31 10.07
C ALA A 57 16.17 -17.08 11.19
N GLY A 58 17.13 -16.42 11.82
CA GLY A 58 17.93 -16.98 12.90
C GLY A 58 19.40 -17.19 12.55
N GLN A 59 20.13 -17.80 13.48
CA GLN A 59 21.57 -17.97 13.37
C GLN A 59 21.94 -19.11 12.41
N VAL A 60 22.82 -18.82 11.46
CA VAL A 60 23.48 -19.79 10.59
C VAL A 60 24.98 -19.81 10.86
N SER A 61 25.59 -20.98 10.71
CA SER A 61 27.05 -21.10 10.68
C SER A 61 27.58 -20.79 9.27
N VAL A 62 28.50 -19.85 9.17
CA VAL A 62 29.22 -19.54 7.93
C VAL A 62 30.62 -20.14 7.98
N SER A 63 31.02 -20.86 6.95
CA SER A 63 32.39 -21.35 6.76
C SER A 63 32.82 -21.21 5.29
N VAL A 64 34.09 -21.41 5.00
CA VAL A 64 34.59 -21.45 3.62
C VAL A 64 35.27 -22.79 3.33
N THR A 65 35.13 -23.27 2.10
CA THR A 65 35.89 -24.42 1.60
C THR A 65 36.96 -23.92 0.65
N ALA A 66 38.22 -24.13 1.03
CA ALA A 66 39.40 -23.82 0.23
C ALA A 66 40.14 -25.12 -0.14
N GLY A 67 40.18 -25.43 -1.44
CA GLY A 67 40.61 -26.75 -1.92
C GLY A 67 39.74 -27.87 -1.34
N THR A 68 40.35 -28.81 -0.62
CA THR A 68 39.68 -29.93 0.06
C THR A 68 39.39 -29.68 1.54
N THR A 69 39.76 -28.51 2.07
CA THR A 69 39.63 -28.19 3.49
C THR A 69 38.53 -27.17 3.75
N THR A 70 37.79 -27.35 4.85
CA THR A 70 36.79 -26.39 5.33
C THR A 70 37.34 -25.66 6.55
N SER A 71 37.13 -24.34 6.63
CA SER A 71 37.56 -23.52 7.77
C SER A 71 36.77 -23.81 9.04
N ASN A 72 37.12 -23.13 10.14
CA ASN A 72 36.20 -22.91 11.25
C ASN A 72 34.92 -22.18 10.78
N SER A 73 33.92 -22.13 11.66
CA SER A 73 32.65 -21.45 11.41
C SER A 73 32.45 -20.24 12.31
N LEU A 74 31.81 -19.20 11.77
CA LEU A 74 31.37 -18.01 12.49
C LEU A 74 29.84 -17.83 12.33
N PRO A 75 29.15 -17.27 13.33
CA PRO A 75 27.71 -17.09 13.26
C PRO A 75 27.33 -15.86 12.42
N LEU A 76 26.35 -16.03 11.54
CA LEU A 76 25.62 -14.95 10.87
C LEU A 76 24.15 -15.05 11.27
N PHE A 77 23.53 -13.94 11.65
CA PHE A 77 22.09 -13.92 11.93
C PHE A 77 21.29 -13.49 10.69
N TYR A 78 20.37 -14.34 10.23
CA TYR A 78 19.40 -13.99 9.20
C TYR A 78 18.25 -13.18 9.81
N ILE A 79 18.07 -11.96 9.32
CA ILE A 79 16.92 -11.12 9.63
C ILE A 79 15.78 -11.53 8.70
N ALA A 80 14.61 -11.82 9.28
CA ALA A 80 13.41 -12.16 8.51
C ALA A 80 12.96 -11.00 7.64
N ALA A 81 12.66 -11.26 6.37
CA ALA A 81 11.94 -10.29 5.56
C ALA A 81 10.58 -9.98 6.19
N PRO A 82 10.09 -8.73 6.09
CA PRO A 82 8.80 -8.36 6.64
C PRO A 82 7.68 -9.14 5.93
N ALA A 83 6.66 -9.57 6.68
CA ALA A 83 5.49 -10.24 6.15
C ALA A 83 4.21 -9.46 6.53
N PRO A 84 3.95 -8.33 5.86
CA PRO A 84 2.68 -7.62 5.98
C PRO A 84 1.51 -8.48 5.47
N GLY A 85 0.35 -8.38 6.11
CA GLY A 85 -0.79 -9.28 5.93
C GLY A 85 -2.09 -8.60 5.55
N ALA A 86 -2.54 -7.58 6.30
CA ALA A 86 -3.83 -6.92 6.02
C ALA A 86 -3.80 -5.42 6.32
N LEU A 87 -4.66 -4.67 5.63
CA LEU A 87 -4.91 -3.24 5.87
C LEU A 87 -6.20 -3.03 6.66
N SER A 88 -6.24 -1.97 7.47
CA SER A 88 -7.49 -1.56 8.16
C SER A 88 -8.58 -1.07 7.21
N ALA A 89 -8.20 -0.60 6.01
CA ALA A 89 -9.10 -0.28 4.92
C ALA A 89 -8.39 -0.56 3.59
N GLN A 90 -9.14 -1.04 2.60
CA GLN A 90 -8.62 -1.43 1.28
C GLN A 90 -9.11 -0.52 0.15
N ILE A 91 -9.90 0.51 0.49
CA ILE A 91 -10.46 1.46 -0.46
C ILE A 91 -10.56 2.83 0.22
N GLY A 92 -10.35 3.90 -0.53
CA GLY A 92 -10.48 5.26 0.00
C GLY A 92 -10.20 6.35 -1.03
N PRO A 93 -10.25 7.63 -0.60
CA PRO A 93 -10.11 8.78 -1.49
C PRO A 93 -8.68 8.93 -2.02
N ALA A 94 -8.50 9.81 -3.01
CA ALA A 94 -7.20 10.16 -3.57
C ALA A 94 -6.15 10.62 -2.53
N ALA A 95 -6.59 11.21 -1.42
CA ALA A 95 -5.76 11.53 -0.25
C ALA A 95 -6.25 10.74 0.97
N PRO A 96 -5.86 9.46 1.12
CA PRO A 96 -6.40 8.61 2.17
C PRO A 96 -5.97 9.05 3.57
N PRO A 97 -6.79 8.76 4.60
CA PRO A 97 -6.35 8.83 5.99
C PRO A 97 -5.30 7.75 6.30
N ALA A 98 -4.72 7.82 7.50
CA ALA A 98 -3.80 6.81 7.98
C ALA A 98 -4.45 5.41 8.03
N LEU A 99 -3.68 4.41 7.60
CA LEU A 99 -4.03 3.00 7.62
C LEU A 99 -3.19 2.24 8.65
N THR A 100 -3.75 1.19 9.21
CA THR A 100 -3.02 0.19 9.99
C THR A 100 -2.66 -0.99 9.10
N ILE A 101 -1.40 -1.42 9.13
CA ILE A 101 -0.93 -2.65 8.49
C ILE A 101 -0.61 -3.66 9.58
N THR A 102 -1.23 -4.85 9.53
CA THR A 102 -0.89 -5.98 10.41
C THR A 102 0.01 -6.97 9.71
N GLY A 103 0.83 -7.72 10.46
CA GLY A 103 1.74 -8.71 9.88
C GLY A 103 2.76 -9.25 10.88
N SER A 104 3.97 -9.55 10.41
CA SER A 104 5.12 -9.95 11.25
C SER A 104 6.43 -9.40 10.71
N ALA A 105 7.47 -9.37 11.58
CA ALA A 105 8.79 -8.82 11.28
C ALA A 105 8.75 -7.34 10.84
N LEU A 106 7.84 -6.56 11.42
CA LEU A 106 7.61 -5.14 11.09
C LEU A 106 8.36 -4.17 12.01
N SER A 107 9.00 -4.65 13.07
CA SER A 107 9.66 -3.81 14.09
C SER A 107 10.78 -2.90 13.57
N THR A 108 11.33 -3.21 12.40
CA THR A 108 12.40 -2.44 11.74
C THR A 108 11.95 -1.84 10.40
N ALA A 109 10.65 -1.75 10.16
CA ALA A 109 10.12 -1.18 8.93
C ALA A 109 10.50 0.29 8.79
N THR A 110 10.95 0.68 7.60
CA THR A 110 11.40 2.04 7.28
C THR A 110 10.62 2.67 6.14
N LEU A 111 9.93 1.86 5.33
CA LEU A 111 9.22 2.33 4.14
C LEU A 111 8.05 1.40 3.80
N VAL A 112 6.94 1.98 3.37
CA VAL A 112 5.84 1.29 2.70
C VAL A 112 5.73 1.83 1.28
N THR A 113 5.73 0.96 0.29
CA THR A 113 5.53 1.32 -1.13
C THR A 113 4.09 1.00 -1.53
N PHE A 114 3.43 1.94 -2.21
CA PHE A 114 2.06 1.84 -2.72
C PHE A 114 2.12 1.78 -4.25
N GLY A 115 2.49 0.63 -4.80
CA GLY A 115 2.68 0.45 -6.25
C GLY A 115 3.49 1.57 -6.90
N ALA A 116 2.96 2.12 -8.00
CA ALA A 116 3.56 3.26 -8.71
C ALA A 116 3.15 4.63 -8.13
N VAL A 117 2.22 4.68 -7.18
CA VAL A 117 1.71 5.93 -6.58
C VAL A 117 2.79 6.59 -5.72
N GLY A 118 3.60 5.79 -5.03
CA GLY A 118 4.78 6.28 -4.33
C GLY A 118 5.06 5.52 -3.04
N THR A 119 5.74 6.19 -2.11
CA THR A 119 6.20 5.60 -0.85
C THR A 119 5.85 6.48 0.33
N ALA A 120 5.61 5.87 1.49
CA ALA A 120 5.37 6.56 2.75
C ALA A 120 6.22 5.96 3.87
N VAL A 121 6.63 6.80 4.83
CA VAL A 121 7.35 6.36 6.03
C VAL A 121 6.31 5.90 7.06
N PRO A 122 6.34 4.62 7.51
CA PRO A 122 5.43 4.14 8.53
C PRO A 122 5.88 4.59 9.93
N THR A 123 4.93 4.62 10.86
CA THR A 123 5.22 4.55 12.28
C THR A 123 5.13 3.09 12.72
N VAL A 124 6.20 2.59 13.34
CA VAL A 124 6.24 1.23 13.89
C VAL A 124 5.53 1.22 15.23
N VAL A 125 4.46 0.44 15.35
CA VAL A 125 3.72 0.27 16.61
C VAL A 125 4.21 -0.97 17.35
N SER A 126 4.40 -2.07 16.64
CA SER A 126 4.94 -3.33 17.18
C SER A 126 5.56 -4.16 16.06
N ASP A 127 6.13 -5.33 16.39
CA ASP A 127 6.60 -6.27 15.36
C ASP A 127 5.47 -6.79 14.45
N SER A 128 4.22 -6.65 14.87
CA SER A 128 3.04 -7.11 14.15
C SER A 128 2.15 -5.98 13.62
N GLN A 129 2.52 -4.72 13.82
CA GLN A 129 1.67 -3.58 13.45
C GLN A 129 2.46 -2.33 13.06
N LEU A 130 2.05 -1.72 11.94
CA LEU A 130 2.45 -0.40 11.49
C LEU A 130 1.23 0.51 11.37
N THR A 131 1.43 1.82 11.52
CA THR A 131 0.52 2.83 10.99
C THR A 131 1.21 3.62 9.89
N VAL A 132 0.51 3.92 8.79
CA VAL A 132 1.08 4.65 7.66
C VAL A 132 0.02 5.50 6.97
N THR A 133 0.36 6.72 6.59
CA THR A 133 -0.52 7.54 5.74
C THR A 133 -0.11 7.31 4.29
N PRO A 134 -0.99 6.76 3.43
CA PRO A 134 -0.68 6.56 2.03
C PRO A 134 -0.33 7.88 1.31
N PRO A 135 0.54 7.86 0.28
CA PRO A 135 0.77 9.02 -0.56
C PRO A 135 -0.51 9.49 -1.24
N VAL A 136 -0.59 10.78 -1.57
CA VAL A 136 -1.69 11.32 -2.38
C VAL A 136 -1.57 10.81 -3.82
N HIS A 137 -2.66 10.27 -4.35
CA HIS A 137 -2.80 9.92 -5.76
C HIS A 137 -3.24 11.13 -6.56
N GLY A 138 -2.33 11.68 -7.38
CA GLY A 138 -2.56 12.97 -8.04
C GLY A 138 -3.26 12.90 -9.39
N ALA A 139 -3.40 11.72 -10.02
CA ALA A 139 -3.91 11.63 -11.38
C ALA A 139 -4.47 10.26 -11.71
N PHE A 140 -5.76 10.20 -11.99
CA PHE A 140 -6.49 8.97 -12.30
C PHE A 140 -6.61 8.75 -13.82
N ALA A 141 -6.27 7.56 -14.30
CA ALA A 141 -6.58 7.14 -15.67
C ALA A 141 -8.03 6.64 -15.80
N ALA A 142 -8.60 6.16 -14.71
CA ALA A 142 -9.98 5.73 -14.52
C ALA A 142 -10.40 6.05 -13.08
N CYS A 143 -11.69 5.97 -12.76
CA CYS A 143 -12.22 6.33 -11.44
C CYS A 143 -11.60 5.59 -10.24
N THR A 144 -10.88 4.49 -10.48
CA THR A 144 -10.17 3.74 -9.45
C THR A 144 -8.78 3.33 -9.93
N ASP A 145 -7.85 3.21 -8.98
CA ASP A 145 -6.52 2.61 -9.19
C ASP A 145 -6.16 1.72 -7.99
N THR A 146 -5.99 0.42 -8.24
CA THR A 146 -5.66 -0.57 -7.21
C THR A 146 -4.17 -0.85 -7.22
N VAL A 147 -3.53 -0.66 -6.08
CA VAL A 147 -2.09 -0.88 -5.91
C VAL A 147 -1.79 -2.00 -4.94
N ASP A 148 -0.75 -2.79 -5.25
CA ASP A 148 -0.12 -3.67 -4.30
C ASP A 148 0.82 -2.89 -3.37
N LEU A 149 0.93 -3.35 -2.13
CA LEU A 149 1.81 -2.78 -1.13
C LEU A 149 2.98 -3.70 -0.82
N THR A 150 4.15 -3.10 -0.57
CA THR A 150 5.32 -3.76 0.00
C THR A 150 5.87 -2.98 1.18
N VAL A 151 6.49 -3.67 2.12
CA VAL A 151 7.16 -3.07 3.28
C VAL A 151 8.66 -3.33 3.18
N THR A 152 9.47 -2.31 3.42
CA THR A 152 10.93 -2.45 3.55
C THR A 152 11.31 -2.39 5.02
N SER A 153 12.11 -3.34 5.48
CA SER A 153 12.68 -3.37 6.83
C SER A 153 14.16 -3.75 6.79
N ALA A 154 14.80 -3.89 7.96
CA ALA A 154 16.17 -4.40 8.03
C ALA A 154 16.31 -5.85 7.51
N GLY A 155 15.20 -6.57 7.34
CA GLY A 155 15.15 -7.90 6.71
C GLY A 155 14.99 -7.88 5.19
N GLY A 156 15.02 -6.70 4.58
CA GLY A 156 14.80 -6.50 3.15
C GLY A 156 13.35 -6.09 2.84
N VAL A 157 12.95 -6.30 1.59
CA VAL A 157 11.62 -5.95 1.07
C VAL A 157 10.70 -7.17 1.17
N SER A 158 9.46 -6.97 1.61
CA SER A 158 8.44 -8.01 1.60
C SER A 158 8.07 -8.41 0.19
N LEU A 159 7.41 -9.57 0.05
CA LEU A 159 6.57 -9.79 -1.12
C LEU A 159 5.38 -8.81 -1.10
N PRO A 160 4.73 -8.56 -2.25
CA PRO A 160 3.42 -7.91 -2.28
C PRO A 160 2.45 -8.62 -1.34
N ILE A 161 1.67 -7.86 -0.56
CA ILE A 161 0.70 -8.43 0.38
C ILE A 161 -0.37 -9.27 -0.36
N GLY A 162 -0.64 -8.93 -1.62
CA GLY A 162 -1.72 -9.52 -2.42
C GLY A 162 -3.09 -8.98 -2.03
N ALA A 163 -4.15 -9.68 -2.42
CA ALA A 163 -5.54 -9.24 -2.26
C ALA A 163 -5.92 -8.65 -0.88
N PRO A 164 -5.52 -9.20 0.29
CA PRO A 164 -5.89 -8.63 1.59
C PRO A 164 -5.15 -7.34 1.97
N GLY A 165 -4.11 -6.98 1.21
CA GLY A 165 -3.37 -5.74 1.42
C GLY A 165 -3.19 -4.88 0.18
N GLN A 166 -4.01 -5.10 -0.85
CA GLN A 166 -4.19 -4.12 -1.90
C GLN A 166 -5.00 -2.93 -1.38
N PHE A 167 -4.67 -1.75 -1.89
CA PHE A 167 -5.40 -0.53 -1.63
C PHE A 167 -5.90 0.07 -2.94
N THR A 168 -7.19 0.38 -3.00
CA THR A 168 -7.83 1.02 -4.14
C THR A 168 -8.03 2.50 -3.85
N TYR A 169 -7.31 3.35 -4.57
CA TYR A 169 -7.58 4.77 -4.61
C TYR A 169 -8.82 5.01 -5.48
N CYS A 170 -9.72 5.88 -5.02
CA CYS A 170 -10.90 6.31 -5.74
C CYS A 170 -10.81 7.80 -6.05
N ASP A 171 -11.09 8.15 -7.30
CA ASP A 171 -11.23 9.54 -7.74
C ASP A 171 -12.53 10.15 -7.20
N VAL A 172 -12.54 11.47 -7.00
CA VAL A 172 -13.72 12.18 -6.52
C VAL A 172 -14.85 12.08 -7.56
N PRO A 173 -16.10 11.80 -7.15
CA PRO A 173 -17.23 11.81 -8.09
C PRO A 173 -17.46 13.21 -8.64
N ALA A 174 -17.97 13.31 -9.87
CA ALA A 174 -18.40 14.58 -10.45
C ALA A 174 -19.82 14.47 -11.00
N VAL A 175 -20.68 15.41 -10.62
CA VAL A 175 -22.01 15.57 -11.20
C VAL A 175 -21.92 16.51 -12.40
N THR A 176 -22.42 16.07 -13.55
CA THR A 176 -22.39 16.82 -14.81
C THR A 176 -23.77 17.26 -15.30
N GLY A 177 -24.85 16.78 -14.67
CA GLY A 177 -26.19 17.28 -14.96
C GLY A 177 -27.29 16.58 -14.18
N LEU A 178 -28.42 17.27 -14.10
CA LEU A 178 -29.68 16.78 -13.54
C LEU A 178 -30.78 16.79 -14.60
N SER A 179 -31.65 15.78 -14.60
CA SER A 179 -32.84 15.76 -15.45
C SER A 179 -34.03 15.10 -14.74
N PRO A 180 -35.10 15.84 -14.44
CA PRO A 180 -35.26 17.30 -14.63
C PRO A 180 -34.38 18.12 -13.67
N THR A 181 -34.20 19.42 -13.94
CA THR A 181 -33.49 20.37 -13.05
C THR A 181 -34.42 21.07 -12.05
N SER A 182 -35.71 20.76 -12.07
CA SER A 182 -36.70 21.33 -11.16
C SER A 182 -37.88 20.40 -10.95
N GLY A 183 -38.53 20.49 -9.79
CA GLY A 183 -39.70 19.71 -9.44
C GLY A 183 -40.18 19.98 -8.02
N ALA A 184 -41.36 19.50 -7.66
CA ALA A 184 -41.86 19.61 -6.30
C ALA A 184 -41.05 18.72 -5.33
N ALA A 185 -41.07 19.04 -4.04
CA ALA A 185 -40.59 18.11 -3.01
C ALA A 185 -41.31 16.76 -3.14
N GLY A 186 -40.57 15.65 -3.05
CA GLY A 186 -41.10 14.30 -3.31
C GLY A 186 -41.13 13.89 -4.79
N THR A 187 -40.62 14.71 -5.72
CA THR A 187 -40.42 14.29 -7.13
C THR A 187 -39.52 13.07 -7.17
N LEU A 188 -39.99 12.01 -7.85
CA LEU A 188 -39.25 10.75 -7.97
C LEU A 188 -38.39 10.71 -9.23
N GLY A 189 -37.26 10.01 -9.16
CA GLY A 189 -36.49 9.63 -10.34
C GLY A 189 -35.82 10.78 -11.08
N VAL A 190 -35.28 11.77 -10.38
CA VAL A 190 -34.36 12.75 -10.96
C VAL A 190 -33.09 12.01 -11.40
N ILE A 191 -32.78 12.07 -12.70
CA ILE A 191 -31.55 11.49 -13.24
C ILE A 191 -30.38 12.40 -12.86
N VAL A 192 -29.36 11.83 -12.22
CA VAL A 192 -28.08 12.46 -11.94
C VAL A 192 -27.05 11.83 -12.87
N SER A 193 -26.50 12.62 -13.79
CA SER A 193 -25.42 12.20 -14.69
C SER A 193 -24.07 12.68 -14.18
N GLY A 194 -23.01 11.92 -14.43
CA GLY A 194 -21.69 12.25 -13.91
C GLY A 194 -20.59 11.24 -14.24
N THR A 195 -19.47 11.37 -13.53
CA THR A 195 -18.34 10.43 -13.56
C THR A 195 -18.06 9.90 -12.17
N CYS A 196 -17.53 8.68 -12.11
CA CYS A 196 -17.13 8.03 -10.87
C CYS A 196 -18.26 7.92 -9.85
N LEU A 197 -19.49 7.66 -10.32
CA LEU A 197 -20.69 7.52 -9.51
C LEU A 197 -20.96 6.07 -9.07
N SER A 198 -20.13 5.12 -9.50
CA SER A 198 -20.11 3.76 -8.95
C SER A 198 -19.90 3.81 -7.43
N ASP A 199 -20.46 2.82 -6.72
CA ASP A 199 -20.32 2.70 -5.26
C ASP A 199 -20.80 3.93 -4.48
N THR A 200 -21.77 4.67 -5.04
CA THR A 200 -22.45 5.76 -4.32
C THR A 200 -23.00 5.26 -3.00
N SER A 201 -22.63 5.95 -1.92
CA SER A 201 -23.08 5.69 -0.56
C SER A 201 -24.10 6.71 -0.06
N ALA A 202 -24.12 7.92 -0.63
CA ALA A 202 -25.10 8.94 -0.31
C ALA A 202 -25.36 9.90 -1.48
N VAL A 203 -26.59 10.39 -1.57
CA VAL A 203 -26.96 11.58 -2.34
C VAL A 203 -27.60 12.56 -1.37
N THR A 204 -27.23 13.84 -1.46
CA THR A 204 -27.74 14.89 -0.55
C THR A 204 -28.18 16.12 -1.31
N PHE A 205 -29.26 16.74 -0.84
CA PHE A 205 -29.71 18.07 -1.27
C PHE A 205 -29.30 19.09 -0.21
N THR A 206 -28.39 19.99 -0.57
CA THR A 206 -27.88 21.03 0.32
C THR A 206 -28.35 22.40 -0.19
N PRO A 207 -28.99 23.26 0.62
CA PRO A 207 -29.38 24.59 0.15
C PRO A 207 -28.16 25.38 -0.38
N THR A 208 -28.28 25.98 -1.56
CA THR A 208 -27.18 26.73 -2.22
C THR A 208 -26.67 27.92 -1.40
N GLY A 209 -27.52 28.48 -0.53
CA GLY A 209 -27.16 29.54 0.42
C GLY A 209 -26.46 29.06 1.70
N GLY A 210 -26.16 27.76 1.79
CA GLY A 210 -25.69 27.10 3.01
C GLY A 210 -26.84 26.62 3.91
N GLY A 211 -26.58 25.57 4.67
CA GLY A 211 -27.57 24.96 5.56
C GLY A 211 -27.30 23.48 5.82
N ALA A 212 -28.22 22.82 6.51
CA ALA A 212 -28.14 21.38 6.72
C ALA A 212 -28.46 20.63 5.42
N SER A 213 -27.58 19.71 5.04
CA SER A 213 -27.82 18.77 3.95
C SER A 213 -28.92 17.77 4.31
N VAL A 214 -29.83 17.49 3.38
CA VAL A 214 -30.87 16.48 3.54
C VAL A 214 -30.53 15.27 2.68
N ALA A 215 -30.49 14.08 3.29
CA ALA A 215 -30.24 12.84 2.57
C ALA A 215 -31.41 12.47 1.64
N ALA A 216 -31.10 11.97 0.46
CA ALA A 216 -32.05 11.51 -0.54
C ALA A 216 -31.91 10.00 -0.77
N SER A 217 -33.01 9.35 -1.14
CA SER A 217 -32.95 8.01 -1.73
C SER A 217 -32.32 8.08 -3.11
N PHE A 218 -31.63 7.01 -3.48
CA PHE A 218 -31.04 6.89 -4.81
C PHE A 218 -30.99 5.44 -5.26
N THR A 219 -30.94 5.26 -6.58
CA THR A 219 -30.77 3.96 -7.24
C THR A 219 -29.68 4.12 -8.31
N PRO A 220 -28.51 3.48 -8.15
CA PRO A 220 -27.49 3.46 -9.19
C PRO A 220 -28.04 2.83 -10.48
N THR A 221 -27.77 3.47 -11.62
CA THR A 221 -28.22 2.98 -12.94
C THR A 221 -27.05 2.63 -13.87
N GLY A 222 -25.83 3.06 -13.52
CA GLY A 222 -24.60 2.76 -14.23
C GLY A 222 -23.42 3.54 -13.61
N PRO A 223 -22.19 3.37 -14.15
CA PRO A 223 -20.98 3.97 -13.57
C PRO A 223 -20.94 5.52 -13.61
N GLY A 224 -21.77 6.13 -14.45
CA GLY A 224 -21.90 7.59 -14.59
C GLY A 224 -23.33 8.08 -14.46
N SER A 225 -24.24 7.29 -13.88
CA SER A 225 -25.65 7.70 -13.74
C SER A 225 -26.33 7.03 -12.55
N LEU A 226 -27.15 7.79 -11.84
CA LEU A 226 -28.08 7.29 -10.83
C LEU A 226 -29.41 8.03 -10.91
N LEU A 227 -30.45 7.43 -10.34
CA LEU A 227 -31.70 8.11 -10.04
C LEU A 227 -31.69 8.56 -8.58
N THR A 228 -32.22 9.73 -8.28
CA THR A 228 -32.46 10.20 -6.92
C THR A 228 -33.86 10.78 -6.79
N ASP A 229 -34.47 10.63 -5.61
CA ASP A 229 -35.76 11.24 -5.32
C ASP A 229 -35.54 12.52 -4.52
N VAL A 230 -36.26 13.58 -4.88
CA VAL A 230 -36.25 14.84 -4.14
C VAL A 230 -36.83 14.60 -2.75
N PRO A 231 -36.09 14.83 -1.65
CA PRO A 231 -36.60 14.58 -0.30
C PRO A 231 -37.95 15.27 -0.06
N ALA A 232 -38.86 14.56 0.63
CA ALA A 232 -40.13 15.16 1.04
C ALA A 232 -39.89 16.26 2.08
N GLY A 233 -40.66 17.35 2.00
CA GLY A 233 -40.58 18.45 2.95
C GLY A 233 -39.45 19.46 2.70
N LEU A 234 -38.73 19.37 1.59
CA LEU A 234 -37.89 20.50 1.15
C LEU A 234 -38.76 21.73 0.88
N ALA A 235 -38.27 22.89 1.32
CA ALA A 235 -38.90 24.18 1.01
C ALA A 235 -38.61 24.57 -0.45
N ALA A 236 -39.42 25.47 -1.01
CA ALA A 236 -39.12 26.05 -2.30
C ALA A 236 -37.78 26.79 -2.26
N GLY A 237 -36.93 26.55 -3.25
CA GLY A 237 -35.56 27.04 -3.25
C GLY A 237 -34.63 26.26 -4.18
N THR A 238 -33.34 26.60 -4.15
CA THR A 238 -32.32 25.90 -4.92
C THR A 238 -31.41 25.09 -4.01
N TYR A 239 -31.04 23.90 -4.49
CA TYR A 239 -30.26 22.92 -3.74
C TYR A 239 -29.16 22.35 -4.62
N ASP A 240 -27.94 22.24 -4.09
CA ASP A 240 -26.85 21.48 -4.68
C ASP A 240 -27.09 19.98 -4.42
N VAL A 241 -27.13 19.18 -5.48
CA VAL A 241 -27.30 17.73 -5.43
C VAL A 241 -25.93 17.05 -5.47
N GLN A 242 -25.39 16.74 -4.30
CA GLN A 242 -24.06 16.15 -4.19
C GLN A 242 -24.12 14.63 -4.05
N VAL A 243 -23.16 13.95 -4.67
CA VAL A 243 -23.00 12.49 -4.62
C VAL A 243 -21.76 12.14 -3.83
N THR A 244 -21.86 11.19 -2.90
CA THR A 244 -20.72 10.69 -2.12
C THR A 244 -20.39 9.25 -2.51
N THR A 245 -19.14 9.00 -2.88
CA THR A 245 -18.56 7.67 -3.15
C THR A 245 -17.33 7.46 -2.24
N PRO A 246 -16.64 6.31 -2.28
CA PRO A 246 -15.37 6.15 -1.55
C PRO A 246 -14.29 7.17 -1.94
N GLY A 247 -14.41 7.79 -3.13
CA GLY A 247 -13.53 8.87 -3.59
C GLY A 247 -13.77 10.21 -2.91
N GLY A 248 -14.88 10.36 -2.19
CA GLY A 248 -15.31 11.60 -1.53
C GLY A 248 -16.67 12.07 -2.01
N THR A 249 -17.00 13.32 -1.69
CA THR A 249 -18.24 13.98 -2.13
C THR A 249 -17.96 14.86 -3.34
N SER A 250 -18.87 14.86 -4.32
CA SER A 250 -18.74 15.68 -5.52
C SER A 250 -18.68 17.17 -5.19
N ALA A 251 -17.89 17.90 -5.97
CA ALA A 251 -17.81 19.35 -5.85
C ALA A 251 -19.18 20.00 -6.14
N VAL A 252 -19.46 21.12 -5.47
CA VAL A 252 -20.62 21.98 -5.77
C VAL A 252 -20.38 22.70 -7.09
N VAL A 253 -21.25 22.47 -8.07
CA VAL A 253 -21.14 23.05 -9.42
C VAL A 253 -22.50 23.44 -9.97
N ALA A 254 -22.57 24.42 -10.87
CA ALA A 254 -23.86 24.84 -11.44
C ALA A 254 -24.69 23.71 -12.09
N ALA A 255 -24.04 22.62 -12.53
CA ALA A 255 -24.70 21.47 -13.13
C ALA A 255 -25.45 20.58 -12.13
N ASP A 256 -25.19 20.71 -10.82
CA ASP A 256 -25.84 19.94 -9.76
C ASP A 256 -26.97 20.69 -9.05
N VAL A 257 -27.33 21.89 -9.52
CA VAL A 257 -28.36 22.72 -8.90
C VAL A 257 -29.75 22.24 -9.31
N PHE A 258 -30.55 21.82 -8.33
CA PHE A 258 -31.97 21.49 -8.48
C PHE A 258 -32.87 22.58 -7.87
N THR A 259 -33.93 22.95 -8.58
CA THR A 259 -34.93 23.91 -8.08
C THR A 259 -36.17 23.20 -7.56
N VAL A 260 -36.42 23.31 -6.25
CA VAL A 260 -37.67 22.86 -5.63
C VAL A 260 -38.73 23.95 -5.80
N VAL A 261 -39.87 23.61 -6.39
CA VAL A 261 -41.01 24.52 -6.67
C VAL A 261 -42.27 24.15 -5.91
#